data_AF-A0AA37ADW8-F1
#
_entry.id   AF-A0AA37ADW8-F1
#
_cell.length_a   1.000
_cell.length_b   1.000
_cell.length_c   1.000
_cell.angle_alpha   90.00
_cell.angle_beta   90.00
_cell.angle_gamma   90.00
#
_symmetry.space_group_name_H-M   'P 1'
#
loop_
_entity.id
_entity.type
_entity.pdbx_description
1 polymer ?
#
loop_
_entity_poly.entity_id
_entity_poly.type
_entity_poly.pdbx_seq_one_letter_code
_entity_poly.pdbx_strand_id
1 'polypeptide(L)'
;MVALFPALWYGEGKGVDTMREQQTLGRRIQEARKAAGLSQESLGERLGVSRQAVSKWEADAAVPELENLIAMSRIFGVTIGALLGVEPEAAEDRSEKDAPEAPGEGVEGTAPAGELTDRELAAVEAIAKKYLDAAQVVQNPRWSRKKKIAVSAGICGAALTAALALGSGLSALGSRLDQVQSQVYGIESSVSGQIGALAGQIRDLLDEDSNLFAVSQARVTDYDLAAGTVTLQVSAQAKSWQDNTTALFTALLSDGRQFSAEASGKNGTFTAQNWTLPMDQEILLSASLTTDGVTAADQMETLYDCLPGNFRLDVWGGFSQTDWANQWRDFQSDSWPQTSKKLTLGGLSLSISHGGNTHFSPSPSQVEICFYRNQETVPESSVPVPEALDLWAEAGFVEMYNWTDYTFTCELLPGETLTAAVCITDDHGQTTWTILCAYRLDQSGNVQTPQDLPADWQPGDLL
;
A
#
# COMPACT_ATOMS: atom_id res chain seq x y z
N MET A 1 -2.22 -2.75 72.11
CA MET A 1 -3.43 -3.59 72.09
C MET A 1 -4.61 -2.64 72.01
N VAL A 2 -5.58 -2.88 71.13
CA VAL A 2 -6.63 -1.90 70.73
C VAL A 2 -6.03 -0.68 69.98
N ALA A 3 -6.75 0.05 69.14
CA ALA A 3 -7.38 -0.27 67.85
C ALA A 3 -8.24 0.94 67.40
N LEU A 4 -8.65 0.95 66.13
CA LEU A 4 -9.74 1.76 65.53
C LEU A 4 -9.52 3.28 65.33
N PHE A 5 -9.83 3.67 64.08
CA PHE A 5 -10.35 4.93 63.52
C PHE A 5 -11.10 5.88 64.48
N PRO A 6 -11.16 7.23 64.25
CA PRO A 6 -11.79 7.77 63.01
C PRO A 6 -11.32 9.14 62.44
N ALA A 7 -11.94 9.51 61.30
CA ALA A 7 -12.22 10.86 60.77
C ALA A 7 -11.02 11.78 60.40
N LEU A 8 -10.89 12.29 59.15
CA LEU A 8 -11.64 13.41 58.52
C LEU A 8 -11.46 14.74 59.30
N TRP A 9 -11.14 15.89 58.71
CA TRP A 9 -11.13 16.39 57.31
C TRP A 9 -10.10 17.57 57.23
N TYR A 10 -9.72 18.22 56.13
CA TYR A 10 -10.07 18.24 54.69
C TYR A 10 -8.85 18.78 53.88
N GLY A 11 -8.92 18.95 52.55
CA GLY A 11 -7.88 19.66 51.79
C GLY A 11 -7.88 19.47 50.25
N GLU A 12 -8.83 20.12 49.56
CA GLU A 12 -8.86 20.53 48.13
C GLU A 12 -8.31 19.61 47.01
N GLY A 13 -9.12 19.41 45.97
CA GLY A 13 -8.76 18.61 44.79
C GLY A 13 -8.25 19.43 43.59
N LYS A 14 -7.11 19.03 43.04
CA LYS A 14 -6.67 19.25 41.64
C LYS A 14 -5.62 18.19 41.30
N GLY A 15 -5.94 17.23 40.41
CA GLY A 15 -4.98 16.17 40.04
C GLY A 15 -5.52 14.84 39.51
N VAL A 16 -6.74 14.78 38.95
CA VAL A 16 -7.30 13.52 38.40
C VAL A 16 -7.95 13.72 37.01
N ASP A 17 -7.28 14.47 36.12
CA ASP A 17 -7.67 14.51 34.69
C ASP A 17 -6.48 14.78 33.74
N THR A 18 -5.31 14.21 34.03
CA THR A 18 -4.11 14.32 33.15
C THR A 18 -3.18 13.11 33.24
N MET A 19 -3.72 11.94 33.62
CA MET A 19 -3.01 10.64 33.58
C MET A 19 -3.94 9.51 33.10
N ARG A 20 -4.82 9.81 32.13
CA ARG A 20 -5.39 8.80 31.23
C ARG A 20 -4.48 8.63 30.01
N GLU A 21 -3.22 8.32 30.27
CA GLU A 21 -2.32 7.80 29.24
C GLU A 21 -2.87 6.46 28.72
N GLN A 22 -2.67 6.18 27.44
CA GLN A 22 -3.22 5.01 26.77
C GLN A 22 -2.61 3.73 27.37
N GLN A 23 -3.40 2.94 28.11
CA GLN A 23 -3.00 1.58 28.49
C GLN A 23 -2.79 0.74 27.23
N THR A 24 -1.59 0.18 27.09
CA THR A 24 -1.24 -0.72 25.99
C THR A 24 -1.92 -2.08 26.14
N LEU A 25 -2.03 -2.82 25.03
CA LEU A 25 -2.58 -4.18 25.01
C LEU A 25 -1.81 -5.12 25.94
N GLY A 26 -0.48 -5.07 25.93
CA GLY A 26 0.36 -5.86 26.81
C GLY A 26 0.12 -5.56 28.29
N ARG A 27 -0.11 -4.29 28.62
CA ARG A 27 -0.49 -3.88 29.97
C ARG A 27 -1.86 -4.42 30.39
N ARG A 28 -2.89 -4.35 29.53
CA ARG A 28 -4.22 -4.91 29.84
C ARG A 28 -4.19 -6.43 29.96
N ILE A 29 -3.45 -7.13 29.09
CA ILE A 29 -3.22 -8.58 29.21
C ILE A 29 -2.54 -8.91 30.55
N GLN A 30 -1.54 -8.13 30.97
CA GLN A 30 -0.87 -8.33 32.25
C GLN A 30 -1.80 -8.07 33.44
N GLU A 31 -2.62 -7.02 33.39
CA GLU A 31 -3.56 -6.63 34.44
C GLU A 31 -4.71 -7.65 34.56
N ALA A 32 -5.31 -8.08 33.43
CA ALA A 32 -6.31 -9.15 33.37
C ALA A 32 -5.76 -10.51 33.84
N ARG A 33 -4.53 -10.90 33.44
CA ARG A 33 -3.88 -12.12 33.94
C ARG A 33 -3.66 -12.09 35.45
N LYS A 34 -3.24 -10.94 36.00
CA LYS A 34 -3.08 -10.76 37.46
C LYS A 34 -4.42 -10.87 38.18
N ALA A 35 -5.49 -10.28 37.64
CA ALA A 35 -6.85 -10.39 38.19
C ALA A 35 -7.35 -11.85 38.19
N ALA A 36 -7.08 -12.60 37.11
CA ALA A 36 -7.36 -14.04 37.01
C ALA A 36 -6.41 -14.94 37.87
N GLY A 37 -5.45 -14.35 38.60
CA GLY A 37 -4.52 -15.07 39.49
C GLY A 37 -3.48 -15.96 38.79
N LEU A 38 -3.30 -15.82 37.47
CA LEU A 38 -2.45 -16.71 36.67
C LEU A 38 -1.00 -16.22 36.58
N SER A 39 -0.04 -17.14 36.46
CA SER A 39 1.35 -16.81 36.07
C SER A 39 1.47 -16.72 34.54
N GLN A 40 2.51 -16.04 34.03
CA GLN A 40 2.83 -16.02 32.59
C GLN A 40 2.98 -17.42 31.99
N GLU A 41 3.41 -18.37 32.81
CA GLU A 41 3.63 -19.77 32.47
C GLU A 41 2.29 -20.52 32.37
N SER A 42 1.44 -20.41 33.39
CA SER A 42 0.11 -21.05 33.39
C SER A 42 -0.87 -20.43 32.39
N LEU A 43 -0.71 -19.15 32.04
CA LEU A 43 -1.41 -18.57 30.90
C LEU A 43 -0.93 -19.18 29.58
N GLY A 44 0.39 -19.35 29.41
CA GLY A 44 0.96 -20.02 28.24
C GLY A 44 0.45 -21.46 28.08
N GLU A 45 0.49 -22.25 29.15
CA GLU A 45 -0.05 -23.62 29.21
C GLU A 45 -1.53 -23.68 28.77
N ARG A 46 -2.37 -22.76 29.26
CA ARG A 46 -3.81 -22.70 28.93
C ARG A 46 -4.09 -22.27 27.48
N LEU A 47 -3.15 -21.57 26.84
CA LEU A 47 -3.23 -21.08 25.47
C LEU A 47 -2.48 -21.99 24.47
N GLY A 48 -1.74 -23.01 24.95
CA GLY A 48 -0.87 -23.84 24.11
C GLY A 48 0.42 -23.16 23.64
N VAL A 49 0.79 -22.01 24.22
CA VAL A 49 1.95 -21.20 23.80
C VAL A 49 3.05 -21.17 24.86
N SER A 50 4.27 -20.82 24.45
CA SER A 50 5.38 -20.68 25.40
C SER A 50 5.20 -19.49 26.36
N ARG A 51 5.70 -19.62 27.59
CA ARG A 51 5.86 -18.51 28.55
C ARG A 51 6.57 -17.28 27.93
N GLN A 52 7.46 -17.49 26.95
CA GLN A 52 8.17 -16.41 26.26
C GLN A 52 7.26 -15.62 25.31
N ALA A 53 6.23 -16.23 24.72
CA ALA A 53 5.23 -15.51 23.91
C ALA A 53 4.42 -14.57 24.81
N VAL A 54 3.85 -15.09 25.90
CA VAL A 54 3.12 -14.29 26.91
C VAL A 54 3.99 -13.15 27.46
N SER A 55 5.27 -13.42 27.75
CA SER A 55 6.19 -12.38 28.24
C SER A 55 6.61 -11.35 27.18
N LYS A 56 6.41 -11.59 25.88
CA LYS A 56 6.55 -10.58 24.82
C LYS A 56 5.28 -9.76 24.68
N TRP A 57 4.11 -10.40 24.73
CA TRP A 57 2.81 -9.74 24.69
C TRP A 57 2.69 -8.73 25.83
N GLU A 58 2.97 -9.13 27.07
CA GLU A 58 2.95 -8.24 28.25
C GLU A 58 4.00 -7.11 28.27
N ALA A 59 4.93 -7.13 27.32
CA ALA A 59 5.97 -6.12 27.16
C ALA A 59 5.80 -5.32 25.85
N ASP A 60 4.64 -5.47 25.19
CA ASP A 60 4.30 -4.89 23.88
C ASP A 60 5.32 -5.18 22.77
N ALA A 61 6.14 -6.23 22.96
CA ALA A 61 7.21 -6.66 22.06
C ALA A 61 6.77 -7.71 21.03
N ALA A 62 5.50 -8.09 21.06
CA ALA A 62 4.77 -8.85 20.05
C ALA A 62 3.25 -8.68 20.32
N VAL A 63 2.42 -8.88 19.31
CA VAL A 63 0.95 -8.93 19.45
C VAL A 63 0.49 -10.40 19.55
N PRO A 64 -0.54 -10.76 20.34
CA PRO A 64 -1.14 -12.08 20.31
C PRO A 64 -2.02 -12.26 19.05
N GLU A 65 -1.97 -13.45 18.46
CA GLU A 65 -2.87 -13.83 17.35
C GLU A 65 -4.34 -13.85 17.80
N LEU A 66 -5.28 -13.71 16.85
CA LEU A 66 -6.71 -13.61 17.14
C LEU A 66 -7.26 -14.80 17.95
N GLU A 67 -6.83 -16.02 17.66
CA GLU A 67 -7.21 -17.21 18.45
C GLU A 67 -6.77 -17.09 19.92
N ASN A 68 -5.58 -16.53 20.17
CA ASN A 68 -5.06 -16.28 21.51
C ASN A 68 -5.82 -15.16 22.22
N LEU A 69 -6.28 -14.11 21.51
CA LEU A 69 -7.15 -13.07 22.04
C LEU A 69 -8.54 -13.62 22.41
N ILE A 70 -9.13 -14.47 21.56
CA ILE A 70 -10.40 -15.15 21.81
C ILE A 70 -10.27 -16.10 23.02
N ALA A 71 -9.19 -16.86 23.11
CA ALA A 71 -8.94 -17.74 24.25
C ALA A 71 -8.67 -16.94 25.55
N MET A 72 -7.92 -15.83 25.49
CA MET A 72 -7.70 -14.94 26.64
C MET A 72 -8.98 -14.28 27.15
N SER A 73 -9.86 -13.78 26.27
CA SER A 73 -11.15 -13.21 26.66
C SER A 73 -11.99 -14.21 27.49
N ARG A 74 -12.04 -15.47 27.05
CA ARG A 74 -12.69 -16.59 27.75
C ARG A 74 -12.01 -16.99 29.07
N ILE A 75 -10.68 -16.87 29.16
CA ILE A 75 -9.89 -17.20 30.37
C ILE A 75 -10.02 -16.09 31.44
N PHE A 76 -10.13 -14.83 31.02
CA PHE A 76 -10.19 -13.67 31.90
C PHE A 76 -11.62 -13.21 32.23
N GLY A 77 -12.63 -13.60 31.45
CA GLY A 77 -14.03 -13.21 31.65
C GLY A 77 -14.36 -11.80 31.18
N VAL A 78 -13.59 -11.26 30.24
CA VAL A 78 -13.76 -9.90 29.67
C VAL A 78 -14.00 -9.97 28.18
N THR A 79 -14.54 -8.90 27.58
CA THR A 79 -14.65 -8.79 26.12
C THR A 79 -13.28 -8.62 25.45
N ILE A 80 -13.19 -8.95 24.15
CA ILE A 80 -12.00 -8.65 23.35
C ILE A 80 -11.83 -7.12 23.20
N GLY A 81 -12.95 -6.38 23.10
CA GLY A 81 -12.96 -4.92 23.08
C GLY A 81 -12.37 -4.28 24.34
N ALA A 82 -12.57 -4.85 25.53
CA ALA A 82 -11.94 -4.41 26.77
C ALA A 82 -10.42 -4.69 26.82
N LEU A 83 -9.94 -5.82 26.28
CA LEU A 83 -8.51 -6.11 26.18
C LEU A 83 -7.80 -5.13 25.22
N LEU A 84 -8.42 -4.87 24.07
CA LEU A 84 -7.91 -3.92 23.07
C LEU A 84 -8.11 -2.44 23.50
N GLY A 85 -9.10 -2.14 24.34
CA GLY A 85 -9.42 -0.80 24.82
C GLY A 85 -10.35 0.00 23.89
N VAL A 86 -11.12 -0.68 23.07
CA VAL A 86 -12.13 -0.08 22.16
C VAL A 86 -13.46 0.15 22.89
N GLU A 87 -13.66 -0.53 24.02
CA GLU A 87 -14.81 -0.38 24.92
C GLU A 87 -14.37 0.21 26.27
N PRO A 88 -15.22 1.02 26.94
CA PRO A 88 -14.99 1.37 28.34
C PRO A 88 -15.11 0.13 29.23
N GLU A 89 -14.33 0.06 30.32
CA GLU A 89 -14.32 -1.10 31.22
C GLU A 89 -15.72 -1.40 31.80
N ALA A 90 -16.29 -2.55 31.43
CA ALA A 90 -17.59 -3.01 31.88
C ALA A 90 -17.54 -3.60 33.31
N ALA A 91 -17.28 -2.74 34.29
CA ALA A 91 -17.62 -2.96 35.70
C ALA A 91 -18.88 -2.14 36.03
N GLU A 92 -19.90 -2.65 36.71
CA GLU A 92 -20.10 -4.00 37.27
C GLU A 92 -21.62 -4.30 37.30
N ASP A 93 -22.03 -5.54 37.59
CA ASP A 93 -23.43 -5.81 37.93
C ASP A 93 -23.79 -5.17 39.28
N ARG A 94 -24.48 -4.02 39.27
CA ARG A 94 -25.53 -3.67 40.24
C ARG A 94 -26.34 -2.41 39.91
N SER A 95 -27.60 -2.47 40.32
CA SER A 95 -28.70 -1.52 40.08
C SER A 95 -28.48 -0.07 40.55
N GLU A 96 -28.96 0.87 39.71
CA GLU A 96 -29.91 1.96 40.05
C GLU A 96 -29.71 2.77 41.36
N LYS A 97 -29.48 4.11 41.27
CA LYS A 97 -30.51 5.17 41.45
C LYS A 97 -29.92 6.61 41.52
N ASP A 98 -30.75 7.60 41.16
CA ASP A 98 -30.68 9.06 41.45
C ASP A 98 -29.53 9.93 40.89
N ALA A 99 -29.93 11.04 40.24
CA ALA A 99 -29.14 12.25 39.96
C ALA A 99 -29.49 13.35 41.02
N PRO A 100 -28.93 14.60 41.07
CA PRO A 100 -28.85 15.53 39.92
C PRO A 100 -27.69 16.58 39.87
N GLU A 101 -27.58 17.24 38.70
CA GLU A 101 -27.27 18.67 38.45
C GLU A 101 -25.91 19.34 38.84
N ALA A 102 -25.69 20.53 38.24
CA ALA A 102 -24.46 21.35 38.20
C ALA A 102 -24.67 22.71 38.96
N PRO A 103 -24.07 23.90 38.69
CA PRO A 103 -23.04 24.34 37.72
C PRO A 103 -21.96 25.34 38.27
N GLY A 104 -21.19 26.01 37.38
CA GLY A 104 -20.35 27.20 37.64
C GLY A 104 -18.84 26.93 37.51
N GLU A 105 -18.09 27.47 36.54
CA GLU A 105 -17.74 28.88 36.23
C GLU A 105 -16.73 29.52 37.23
N GLY A 106 -15.53 29.85 36.75
CA GLY A 106 -14.41 30.40 37.52
C GLY A 106 -13.20 30.71 36.60
N VAL A 107 -12.41 31.74 36.92
CA VAL A 107 -11.65 32.51 35.91
C VAL A 107 -10.28 33.02 36.45
N GLU A 108 -9.30 33.16 35.53
CA GLU A 108 -8.01 33.87 35.67
C GLU A 108 -6.95 33.32 36.67
N GLY A 109 -5.67 33.70 36.47
CA GLY A 109 -4.58 33.39 37.44
C GLY A 109 -3.15 33.18 36.89
N THR A 110 -2.58 34.20 36.25
CA THR A 110 -1.17 34.36 35.77
C THR A 110 -0.03 33.64 36.52
N ALA A 111 1.00 33.16 35.77
CA ALA A 111 2.25 32.59 36.31
C ALA A 111 3.17 33.61 37.03
N PRO A 112 4.19 33.13 37.76
CA PRO A 112 5.55 33.26 37.22
C PRO A 112 6.49 32.06 37.52
N ALA A 113 7.69 32.10 36.93
CA ALA A 113 8.79 31.16 37.23
C ALA A 113 9.55 31.53 38.52
N GLY A 114 10.31 30.56 39.07
CA GLY A 114 11.19 30.74 40.22
C GLY A 114 12.43 29.84 40.13
N GLU A 115 13.55 30.29 40.70
CA GLU A 115 14.89 29.70 40.51
C GLU A 115 15.22 28.62 41.56
N LEU A 116 16.23 27.78 41.25
CA LEU A 116 16.77 26.77 42.18
C LEU A 116 17.42 27.42 43.41
N THR A 117 17.32 26.78 44.57
CA THR A 117 17.68 27.39 45.86
C THR A 117 19.15 27.16 46.25
N ASP A 118 19.74 28.10 47.00
CA ASP A 118 21.15 28.04 47.46
C ASP A 118 21.54 26.75 48.18
N ARG A 119 20.56 26.05 48.79
CA ARG A 119 20.76 24.76 49.45
C ARG A 119 21.11 23.64 48.48
N GLU A 120 20.57 23.68 47.27
CA GLU A 120 20.79 22.66 46.24
C GLU A 120 22.18 22.84 45.62
N LEU A 121 22.60 24.08 45.38
CA LEU A 121 23.95 24.41 44.94
C LEU A 121 25.00 23.96 45.98
N ALA A 122 24.78 24.25 47.25
CA ALA A 122 25.67 23.82 48.34
C ALA A 122 25.80 22.29 48.47
N ALA A 123 24.72 21.55 48.19
CA ALA A 123 24.75 20.08 48.15
C ALA A 123 25.61 19.55 46.98
N VAL A 124 25.49 20.19 45.80
CA VAL A 124 26.32 19.85 44.62
C VAL A 124 27.79 20.18 44.85
N GLU A 125 28.13 21.34 45.42
CA GLU A 125 29.52 21.67 45.76
C GLU A 125 30.15 20.71 46.77
N ALA A 126 29.40 20.30 47.81
CA ALA A 126 29.88 19.33 48.79
C ALA A 126 30.21 17.96 48.16
N ILE A 127 29.42 17.54 47.16
CA ILE A 127 29.66 16.32 46.39
C ILE A 127 30.86 16.50 45.45
N ALA A 128 30.92 17.60 44.69
CA ALA A 128 32.03 17.89 43.77
C ALA A 128 33.38 17.95 44.50
N LYS A 129 33.43 18.60 45.66
CA LYS A 129 34.62 18.65 46.51
C LYS A 129 35.05 17.26 46.99
N LYS A 130 34.11 16.41 47.40
CA LYS A 130 34.38 15.02 47.81
C LYS A 130 34.99 14.17 46.67
N TYR A 131 34.66 14.46 45.42
CA TYR A 131 35.30 13.83 44.25
C TYR A 131 36.67 14.43 43.89
N LEU A 132 36.89 15.73 44.12
CA LEU A 132 38.17 16.40 43.88
C LEU A 132 39.25 16.05 44.93
N ASP A 133 38.88 16.01 46.21
CA ASP A 133 39.80 15.60 47.29
C ASP A 133 40.25 14.13 47.13
N ALA A 134 39.41 13.29 46.52
CA ALA A 134 39.74 11.90 46.16
C ALA A 134 40.76 11.78 45.00
N ALA A 135 41.04 12.87 44.26
CA ALA A 135 41.97 12.86 43.13
C ALA A 135 43.43 13.19 43.50
N GLN A 136 43.75 13.52 44.77
CA GLN A 136 45.09 13.95 45.21
C GLN A 136 45.85 12.93 46.07
N VAL A 137 45.90 11.65 45.70
CA VAL A 137 46.74 10.63 46.38
C VAL A 137 47.65 9.84 45.44
N VAL A 138 48.62 10.52 44.82
CA VAL A 138 49.88 9.89 44.37
C VAL A 138 51.06 10.80 44.73
N GLN A 139 51.91 10.36 45.67
CA GLN A 139 53.14 11.10 46.01
C GLN A 139 54.20 10.95 44.90
N ASN A 140 54.99 12.00 44.69
CA ASN A 140 55.88 12.17 43.54
C ASN A 140 57.31 11.63 43.79
N PRO A 141 57.76 10.54 43.11
CA PRO A 141 59.15 10.10 43.12
C PRO A 141 59.95 10.83 42.03
N ARG A 142 61.10 11.41 42.37
CA ARG A 142 61.97 12.17 41.44
C ARG A 142 62.54 11.29 40.31
N TRP A 143 61.82 11.16 39.19
CA TRP A 143 62.23 10.37 38.01
C TRP A 143 62.84 11.21 36.88
N SER A 144 63.79 10.61 36.14
CA SER A 144 64.61 11.27 35.13
C SER A 144 63.93 11.41 33.75
N ARG A 145 64.44 12.33 32.91
CA ARG A 145 63.82 12.75 31.62
C ARG A 145 63.34 11.58 30.74
N LYS A 146 64.10 10.48 30.64
CA LYS A 146 63.75 9.32 29.79
C LYS A 146 62.40 8.67 30.14
N LYS A 147 61.97 8.71 31.41
CA LYS A 147 60.70 8.10 31.84
C LYS A 147 59.46 8.97 31.63
N LYS A 148 59.62 10.27 31.35
CA LYS A 148 58.47 11.17 31.09
C LYS A 148 57.80 10.89 29.73
N ILE A 149 58.59 10.53 28.72
CA ILE A 149 58.13 10.32 27.33
C ILE A 149 57.19 9.11 27.23
N ALA A 150 57.44 8.05 28.00
CA ALA A 150 56.62 6.83 28.00
C ALA A 150 55.19 7.09 28.54
N VAL A 151 55.04 7.93 29.56
CA VAL A 151 53.73 8.23 30.18
C VAL A 151 52.87 9.09 29.26
N SER A 152 53.45 10.06 28.56
CA SER A 152 52.72 10.85 27.55
C SER A 152 52.18 9.99 26.41
N ALA A 153 52.92 8.96 25.97
CA ALA A 153 52.43 8.04 24.95
C ALA A 153 51.25 7.19 25.45
N GLY A 154 51.32 6.68 26.69
CA GLY A 154 50.23 5.91 27.30
C GLY A 154 48.94 6.72 27.50
N ILE A 155 49.05 7.97 27.94
CA ILE A 155 47.88 8.85 28.11
C ILE A 155 47.23 9.18 26.77
N CYS A 156 48.02 9.49 25.73
CA CYS A 156 47.47 9.69 24.38
C CYS A 156 46.80 8.42 23.84
N GLY A 157 47.39 7.24 24.06
CA GLY A 157 46.78 5.96 23.66
C GLY A 157 45.43 5.69 24.34
N ALA A 158 45.35 5.92 25.66
CA ALA A 158 44.11 5.76 26.43
C ALA A 158 43.05 6.81 26.06
N ALA A 159 43.45 8.06 25.79
CA ALA A 159 42.55 9.10 25.30
C ALA A 159 42.02 8.79 23.90
N LEU A 160 42.85 8.22 23.01
CA LEU A 160 42.42 7.84 21.67
C LEU A 160 41.47 6.63 21.68
N THR A 161 41.72 5.62 22.51
CA THR A 161 40.79 4.49 22.66
C THR A 161 39.49 4.89 23.36
N ALA A 162 39.53 5.80 24.34
CA ALA A 162 38.33 6.38 24.93
C ALA A 162 37.53 7.22 23.91
N ALA A 163 38.20 8.03 23.10
CA ALA A 163 37.55 8.82 22.04
C ALA A 163 36.96 7.94 20.93
N LEU A 164 37.63 6.84 20.55
CA LEU A 164 37.10 5.86 19.61
C LEU A 164 35.94 5.05 20.19
N ALA A 165 35.98 4.68 21.48
CA ALA A 165 34.88 4.02 22.17
C ALA A 165 33.66 4.93 22.38
N LEU A 166 33.88 6.22 22.63
CA LEU A 166 32.82 7.23 22.65
C LEU A 166 32.29 7.50 21.23
N GLY A 167 33.15 7.55 20.22
CA GLY A 167 32.74 7.69 18.81
C GLY A 167 31.87 6.53 18.34
N SER A 168 32.28 5.28 18.60
CA SER A 168 31.46 4.09 18.31
C SER A 168 30.21 4.02 19.19
N GLY A 169 30.27 4.53 20.42
CA GLY A 169 29.13 4.71 21.31
C GLY A 169 28.10 5.71 20.77
N LEU A 170 28.54 6.87 20.25
CA LEU A 170 27.65 7.85 19.63
C LEU A 170 27.07 7.35 18.30
N SER A 171 27.85 6.66 17.45
CA SER A 171 27.28 6.04 16.24
C SER A 171 26.31 4.91 16.57
N ALA A 172 26.57 4.13 17.64
CA ALA A 172 25.65 3.11 18.13
C ALA A 172 24.44 3.67 18.89
N LEU A 173 24.50 4.92 19.36
CA LEU A 173 23.34 5.64 19.90
C LEU A 173 22.51 6.26 18.77
N GLY A 174 23.15 6.80 17.73
CA GLY A 174 22.50 7.22 16.49
C GLY A 174 21.73 6.06 15.87
N SER A 175 22.41 4.94 15.56
CA SER A 175 21.74 3.77 14.98
C SER A 175 20.69 3.14 15.90
N ARG A 176 20.77 3.33 17.23
CA ARG A 176 19.70 2.93 18.16
C ARG A 176 18.53 3.90 18.18
N LEU A 177 18.75 5.20 18.00
CA LEU A 177 17.68 6.18 17.86
C LEU A 177 16.98 5.99 16.50
N ASP A 178 17.73 5.78 15.42
CA ASP A 178 17.19 5.44 14.11
C ASP A 178 16.40 4.12 14.16
N GLN A 179 16.94 3.08 14.80
CA GLN A 179 16.28 1.79 14.95
C GLN A 179 15.06 1.84 15.90
N VAL A 180 15.09 2.68 16.95
CA VAL A 180 13.92 2.88 17.82
C VAL A 180 12.87 3.74 17.11
N GLN A 181 13.24 4.75 16.32
CA GLN A 181 12.29 5.50 15.49
C GLN A 181 11.70 4.64 14.38
N SER A 182 12.48 3.80 13.70
CA SER A 182 11.94 2.86 12.71
C SER A 182 11.10 1.75 13.36
N GLN A 183 11.38 1.38 14.61
CA GLN A 183 10.50 0.50 15.39
C GLN A 183 9.23 1.22 15.87
N VAL A 184 9.27 2.50 16.25
CA VAL A 184 8.07 3.27 16.61
C VAL A 184 7.19 3.50 15.38
N TYR A 185 7.73 3.98 14.26
CA TYR A 185 6.99 4.08 12.99
C TYR A 185 6.53 2.71 12.48
N GLY A 186 7.33 1.65 12.68
CA GLY A 186 6.95 0.27 12.37
C GLY A 186 5.83 -0.27 13.26
N ILE A 187 5.78 0.15 14.53
CA ILE A 187 4.72 -0.20 15.48
C ILE A 187 3.46 0.63 15.19
N GLU A 188 3.55 1.93 14.93
CA GLU A 188 2.39 2.76 14.57
C GLU A 188 1.77 2.28 13.24
N SER A 189 2.58 2.03 12.20
CA SER A 189 2.07 1.49 10.93
C SER A 189 1.57 0.04 11.06
N SER A 190 2.23 -0.82 11.84
CA SER A 190 1.74 -2.19 12.09
C SER A 190 0.47 -2.21 12.96
N VAL A 191 0.35 -1.33 13.96
CA VAL A 191 -0.83 -1.22 14.82
C VAL A 191 -1.98 -0.57 14.06
N SER A 192 -1.75 0.48 13.27
CA SER A 192 -2.78 1.04 12.38
C SER A 192 -3.21 0.03 11.30
N GLY A 193 -2.28 -0.74 10.73
CA GLY A 193 -2.58 -1.80 9.77
C GLY A 193 -3.34 -2.98 10.40
N GLN A 194 -2.98 -3.38 11.62
CA GLN A 194 -3.68 -4.46 12.34
C GLN A 194 -5.03 -4.00 12.91
N ILE A 195 -5.16 -2.77 13.40
CA ILE A 195 -6.47 -2.18 13.76
C ILE A 195 -7.33 -2.02 12.52
N GLY A 196 -6.76 -1.60 11.38
CA GLY A 196 -7.45 -1.55 10.09
C GLY A 196 -7.95 -2.93 9.64
N ALA A 197 -7.08 -3.95 9.70
CA ALA A 197 -7.45 -5.33 9.36
C ALA A 197 -8.45 -5.95 10.34
N LEU A 198 -8.35 -5.67 11.65
CA LEU A 198 -9.27 -6.21 12.66
C LEU A 198 -10.63 -5.48 12.66
N ALA A 199 -10.64 -4.16 12.42
CA ALA A 199 -11.87 -3.39 12.22
C ALA A 199 -12.51 -3.67 10.85
N GLY A 200 -11.70 -4.08 9.86
CA GLY A 200 -12.14 -4.78 8.65
C GLY A 200 -12.85 -6.07 9.04
N GLN A 201 -12.13 -7.07 9.54
CA GLN A 201 -12.69 -8.39 9.91
C GLN A 201 -13.91 -8.35 10.83
N ILE A 202 -13.99 -7.39 11.76
CA ILE A 202 -15.17 -7.20 12.63
C ILE A 202 -16.34 -6.56 11.86
N ARG A 203 -16.08 -5.65 10.91
CA ARG A 203 -17.09 -5.15 9.98
C ARG A 203 -17.52 -6.26 9.03
N ASP A 204 -16.58 -6.96 8.40
CA ASP A 204 -16.82 -8.07 7.48
C ASP A 204 -17.70 -9.14 8.15
N LEU A 205 -17.48 -9.47 9.43
CA LEU A 205 -18.32 -10.40 10.21
C LEU A 205 -19.71 -9.86 10.59
N LEU A 206 -19.84 -8.55 10.82
CA LEU A 206 -21.14 -7.93 11.12
C LEU A 206 -21.98 -7.77 9.85
N ASP A 207 -21.32 -7.40 8.75
CA ASP A 207 -21.89 -7.32 7.41
C ASP A 207 -22.21 -8.74 6.88
N GLU A 208 -21.40 -9.77 7.15
CA GLU A 208 -21.70 -11.17 6.82
C GLU A 208 -23.01 -11.66 7.46
N ASP A 209 -23.31 -11.27 8.71
CA ASP A 209 -24.57 -11.67 9.36
C ASP A 209 -25.76 -10.82 8.90
N SER A 210 -25.57 -9.53 8.56
CA SER A 210 -26.66 -8.64 8.12
C SER A 210 -27.01 -8.72 6.63
N ASN A 211 -26.06 -9.04 5.76
CA ASN A 211 -26.23 -9.01 4.29
C ASN A 211 -27.38 -9.94 3.83
N LEU A 212 -28.30 -9.43 3.01
CA LEU A 212 -29.44 -10.14 2.43
C LEU A 212 -29.05 -11.34 1.55
N PHE A 213 -27.82 -11.34 1.03
CA PHE A 213 -27.34 -12.28 0.01
C PHE A 213 -26.32 -13.26 0.58
N ALA A 214 -26.45 -14.53 0.17
CA ALA A 214 -25.49 -15.60 0.48
C ALA A 214 -24.31 -15.61 -0.51
N VAL A 215 -24.55 -15.15 -1.74
CA VAL A 215 -23.56 -14.94 -2.80
C VAL A 215 -24.02 -13.74 -3.63
N SER A 216 -23.12 -12.82 -3.93
CA SER A 216 -23.29 -11.77 -4.95
C SER A 216 -22.09 -11.77 -5.89
N GLN A 217 -22.32 -11.42 -7.15
CA GLN A 217 -21.26 -11.30 -8.17
C GLN A 217 -21.67 -10.29 -9.24
N ALA A 218 -20.71 -9.45 -9.66
CA ALA A 218 -20.75 -8.74 -10.92
C ALA A 218 -19.69 -9.30 -11.89
N ARG A 219 -20.02 -9.29 -13.18
CA ARG A 219 -19.06 -9.64 -14.25
C ARG A 219 -19.28 -8.74 -15.45
N VAL A 220 -18.20 -8.17 -15.98
CA VAL A 220 -18.24 -7.58 -17.33
C VAL A 220 -18.37 -8.69 -18.36
N THR A 221 -19.33 -8.55 -19.26
CA THR A 221 -19.59 -9.52 -20.34
C THR A 221 -19.29 -8.96 -21.73
N ASP A 222 -19.33 -7.64 -21.90
CA ASP A 222 -19.15 -6.93 -23.17
C ASP A 222 -18.86 -5.44 -22.91
N TYR A 223 -18.34 -4.69 -23.88
CA TYR A 223 -18.02 -3.26 -23.76
C TYR A 223 -17.96 -2.55 -25.11
N ASP A 224 -18.13 -1.22 -25.10
CA ASP A 224 -17.98 -0.35 -26.26
C ASP A 224 -17.22 0.93 -25.86
N LEU A 225 -16.00 1.09 -26.38
CA LEU A 225 -15.13 2.25 -26.12
C LEU A 225 -15.48 3.49 -26.95
N ALA A 226 -16.25 3.36 -28.03
CA ALA A 226 -16.73 4.49 -28.82
C ALA A 226 -18.00 5.10 -28.22
N ALA A 227 -18.87 4.28 -27.63
CA ALA A 227 -19.98 4.72 -26.79
C ALA A 227 -19.55 5.10 -25.36
N GLY A 228 -18.43 4.58 -24.89
CA GLY A 228 -17.95 4.77 -23.51
C GLY A 228 -18.81 4.01 -22.50
N THR A 229 -19.10 2.74 -22.77
CA THR A 229 -20.02 1.92 -21.98
C THR A 229 -19.50 0.51 -21.71
N VAL A 230 -19.78 0.00 -20.51
CA VAL A 230 -19.49 -1.37 -20.08
C VAL A 230 -20.80 -2.13 -19.86
N THR A 231 -20.87 -3.39 -20.27
CA THR A 231 -22.07 -4.23 -20.16
C THR A 231 -21.85 -5.34 -19.15
N LEU A 232 -22.72 -5.39 -18.14
CA LEU A 232 -22.62 -6.33 -17.02
C LEU A 232 -23.64 -7.47 -17.09
N GLN A 233 -23.22 -8.62 -16.56
CA GLN A 233 -24.11 -9.58 -15.91
C GLN A 233 -23.92 -9.46 -14.40
N VAL A 234 -25.02 -9.27 -13.66
CA VAL A 234 -25.03 -9.21 -12.19
C VAL A 234 -25.98 -10.27 -11.64
N SER A 235 -25.58 -10.90 -10.54
CA SER A 235 -26.35 -11.99 -9.94
C SER A 235 -26.20 -11.97 -8.42
N ALA A 236 -27.30 -12.20 -7.71
CA ALA A 236 -27.32 -12.28 -6.25
C ALA A 236 -28.27 -13.40 -5.80
N GLN A 237 -27.82 -14.25 -4.88
CA GLN A 237 -28.62 -15.30 -4.26
C GLN A 237 -29.04 -14.86 -2.87
N ALA A 238 -30.34 -14.68 -2.65
CA ALA A 238 -30.88 -14.27 -1.36
C ALA A 238 -30.73 -15.38 -0.29
N LYS A 239 -30.38 -15.01 0.95
CA LYS A 239 -30.41 -15.92 2.11
C LYS A 239 -31.85 -16.37 2.45
N SER A 240 -32.83 -15.52 2.16
CA SER A 240 -34.26 -15.81 2.36
C SER A 240 -35.10 -15.11 1.28
N TRP A 241 -36.14 -15.76 0.77
CA TRP A 241 -37.05 -15.23 -0.23
C TRP A 241 -38.42 -15.91 -0.15
N GLN A 242 -39.42 -15.33 -0.80
CA GLN A 242 -40.75 -15.89 -1.06
C GLN A 242 -41.01 -15.94 -2.57
N ASP A 243 -42.06 -16.65 -3.02
CA ASP A 243 -42.40 -16.78 -4.45
C ASP A 243 -42.78 -15.43 -5.11
N ASN A 244 -43.10 -14.40 -4.33
CA ASN A 244 -43.37 -13.04 -4.78
C ASN A 244 -42.22 -12.05 -4.49
N THR A 245 -41.06 -12.52 -4.01
CA THR A 245 -39.88 -11.65 -3.88
C THR A 245 -39.41 -11.22 -5.27
N THR A 246 -39.30 -9.91 -5.47
CA THR A 246 -38.70 -9.29 -6.65
C THR A 246 -37.35 -8.67 -6.26
N ALA A 247 -36.47 -8.44 -7.23
CA ALA A 247 -35.21 -7.77 -6.98
C ALA A 247 -34.88 -6.72 -8.04
N LEU A 248 -34.21 -5.66 -7.60
CA LEU A 248 -33.75 -4.55 -8.42
C LEU A 248 -32.27 -4.33 -8.12
N PHE A 249 -31.43 -4.46 -9.15
CA PHE A 249 -30.02 -4.07 -9.09
C PHE A 249 -29.91 -2.55 -9.28
N THR A 250 -28.92 -1.93 -8.64
CA THR A 250 -28.63 -0.51 -8.73
C THR A 250 -27.14 -0.28 -8.85
N ALA A 251 -26.74 0.62 -9.75
CA ALA A 251 -25.39 1.11 -9.92
C ALA A 251 -25.37 2.61 -9.61
N LEU A 252 -24.42 3.04 -8.78
CA LEU A 252 -24.13 4.44 -8.49
C LEU A 252 -22.72 4.75 -9.01
N LEU A 253 -22.62 5.76 -9.88
CA LEU A 253 -21.35 6.23 -10.44
C LEU A 253 -20.72 7.29 -9.53
N SER A 254 -19.43 7.57 -9.71
CA SER A 254 -18.69 8.56 -8.91
C SER A 254 -19.27 9.98 -8.97
N ASP A 255 -19.96 10.34 -10.05
CA ASP A 255 -20.66 11.63 -10.21
C ASP A 255 -22.09 11.68 -9.61
N GLY A 256 -22.53 10.58 -8.99
CA GLY A 256 -23.85 10.46 -8.37
C GLY A 256 -24.99 10.07 -9.31
N ARG A 257 -24.73 9.80 -10.60
CA ARG A 257 -25.74 9.20 -11.48
C ARG A 257 -26.07 7.77 -11.00
N GLN A 258 -27.37 7.49 -10.91
CA GLN A 258 -27.90 6.18 -10.55
C GLN A 258 -28.57 5.51 -11.76
N PHE A 259 -28.26 4.23 -11.95
CA PHE A 259 -28.91 3.34 -12.93
C PHE A 259 -29.47 2.12 -12.20
N SER A 260 -30.51 1.49 -12.74
CA SER A 260 -31.10 0.28 -12.14
C SER A 260 -31.54 -0.72 -13.19
N ALA A 261 -31.55 -2.00 -12.84
CA ALA A 261 -32.02 -3.09 -13.69
C ALA A 261 -32.92 -4.07 -12.90
N GLU A 262 -34.11 -4.36 -13.43
CA GLU A 262 -35.01 -5.37 -12.88
C GLU A 262 -34.40 -6.77 -13.05
N ALA A 263 -34.44 -7.58 -11.99
CA ALA A 263 -33.85 -8.90 -11.99
C ALA A 263 -34.86 -10.01 -12.33
N SER A 264 -34.45 -10.95 -13.18
CA SER A 264 -35.17 -12.22 -13.33
C SER A 264 -34.85 -13.13 -12.14
N GLY A 265 -35.85 -13.44 -11.32
CA GLY A 265 -35.74 -14.32 -10.15
C GLY A 265 -36.03 -15.79 -10.46
N LYS A 266 -35.21 -16.71 -9.96
CA LYS A 266 -35.44 -18.16 -10.01
C LYS A 266 -34.77 -18.86 -8.83
N ASN A 267 -35.55 -19.60 -8.03
CA ASN A 267 -35.08 -20.38 -6.89
C ASN A 267 -34.21 -19.58 -5.88
N GLY A 268 -34.55 -18.30 -5.63
CA GLY A 268 -33.80 -17.42 -4.73
C GLY A 268 -32.59 -16.73 -5.36
N THR A 269 -32.18 -17.12 -6.57
CA THR A 269 -31.17 -16.40 -7.36
C THR A 269 -31.85 -15.39 -8.26
N PHE A 270 -31.43 -14.13 -8.15
CA PHE A 270 -31.87 -13.01 -8.97
C PHE A 270 -30.74 -12.62 -9.92
N THR A 271 -31.03 -12.37 -11.19
CA THR A 271 -30.01 -12.05 -12.20
C THR A 271 -30.51 -11.01 -13.18
N ALA A 272 -29.67 -10.02 -13.49
CA ALA A 272 -29.82 -9.16 -14.66
C ALA A 272 -28.67 -9.43 -15.64
N GLN A 273 -28.96 -9.38 -16.94
CA GLN A 273 -28.03 -9.63 -18.04
C GLN A 273 -28.12 -8.47 -19.03
N ASN A 274 -27.04 -8.24 -19.77
CA ASN A 274 -26.93 -7.16 -20.76
C ASN A 274 -27.21 -5.78 -20.14
N TRP A 275 -26.79 -5.58 -18.89
CA TRP A 275 -26.98 -4.32 -18.18
C TRP A 275 -25.84 -3.35 -18.52
N THR A 276 -26.06 -2.54 -19.56
CA THR A 276 -25.11 -1.54 -20.02
C THR A 276 -25.12 -0.31 -19.13
N LEU A 277 -23.93 0.10 -18.68
CA LEU A 277 -23.64 1.27 -17.86
C LEU A 277 -22.58 2.14 -18.55
N PRO A 278 -22.48 3.45 -18.23
CA PRO A 278 -21.34 4.25 -18.65
C PRO A 278 -20.04 3.71 -18.04
N MET A 279 -18.94 3.84 -18.78
CA MET A 279 -17.59 3.68 -18.26
C MET A 279 -17.26 4.86 -17.34
N ASP A 280 -17.17 4.57 -16.04
CA ASP A 280 -16.85 5.51 -14.97
C ASP A 280 -15.66 4.96 -14.17
N GLN A 281 -15.02 5.78 -13.33
CA GLN A 281 -13.91 5.26 -12.53
C GLN A 281 -14.39 4.28 -11.46
N GLU A 282 -15.43 4.65 -10.72
CA GLU A 282 -15.97 3.85 -9.63
C GLU A 282 -17.47 3.60 -9.86
N ILE A 283 -17.83 2.32 -10.01
CA ILE A 283 -19.22 1.87 -10.15
C ILE A 283 -19.58 1.03 -8.93
N LEU A 284 -20.31 1.64 -7.99
CA LEU A 284 -20.81 1.01 -6.78
C LEU A 284 -22.09 0.23 -7.10
N LEU A 285 -22.08 -1.10 -6.91
CA LEU A 285 -23.21 -1.98 -7.18
C LEU A 285 -23.92 -2.39 -5.88
N SER A 286 -25.25 -2.32 -5.90
CA SER A 286 -26.13 -2.77 -4.83
C SER A 286 -27.33 -3.54 -5.39
N ALA A 287 -27.96 -4.37 -4.55
CA ALA A 287 -29.19 -5.07 -4.88
C ALA A 287 -30.22 -4.89 -3.76
N SER A 288 -31.47 -4.65 -4.16
CA SER A 288 -32.60 -4.61 -3.25
C SER A 288 -33.57 -5.76 -3.49
N LEU A 289 -34.07 -6.36 -2.41
CA LEU A 289 -35.14 -7.36 -2.42
C LEU A 289 -36.43 -6.70 -1.93
N THR A 290 -37.53 -6.88 -2.70
CA THR A 290 -38.87 -6.41 -2.32
C THR A 290 -39.83 -7.57 -2.22
N THR A 291 -40.43 -7.74 -1.04
CA THR A 291 -41.39 -8.82 -0.71
C THR A 291 -42.58 -8.21 0.03
N ASP A 292 -43.80 -8.50 -0.42
CA ASP A 292 -45.05 -7.94 0.16
C ASP A 292 -45.07 -6.40 0.30
N GLY A 293 -44.27 -5.70 -0.51
CA GLY A 293 -44.10 -4.23 -0.47
C GLY A 293 -43.06 -3.73 0.55
N VAL A 294 -42.45 -4.61 1.35
CA VAL A 294 -41.28 -4.29 2.17
C VAL A 294 -40.03 -4.46 1.33
N THR A 295 -39.19 -3.42 1.27
CA THR A 295 -37.90 -3.44 0.55
C THR A 295 -36.75 -3.36 1.53
N ALA A 296 -35.75 -4.22 1.34
CA ALA A 296 -34.43 -4.12 1.97
C ALA A 296 -33.36 -4.11 0.87
N ALA A 297 -32.20 -3.51 1.12
CA ALA A 297 -31.14 -3.36 0.12
C ALA A 297 -29.75 -3.42 0.76
N ASP A 298 -28.81 -4.05 0.06
CA ASP A 298 -27.41 -4.16 0.46
C ASP A 298 -26.47 -3.87 -0.72
N GLN A 299 -25.25 -3.44 -0.38
CA GLN A 299 -24.13 -3.34 -1.30
C GLN A 299 -23.64 -4.73 -1.71
N MET A 300 -23.23 -4.90 -2.97
CA MET A 300 -22.68 -6.15 -3.51
C MET A 300 -21.16 -6.06 -3.68
N GLU A 301 -20.73 -5.12 -4.51
CA GLU A 301 -19.38 -5.06 -5.09
C GLU A 301 -19.16 -3.64 -5.62
N THR A 302 -17.91 -3.20 -5.70
CA THR A 302 -17.54 -1.94 -6.38
C THR A 302 -16.55 -2.27 -7.48
N LEU A 303 -16.83 -1.81 -8.70
CA LEU A 303 -15.89 -1.90 -9.82
C LEU A 303 -15.05 -0.62 -9.82
N TYR A 304 -13.76 -0.72 -9.50
CA TYR A 304 -12.88 0.41 -9.18
C TYR A 304 -12.08 0.99 -10.37
N ASP A 305 -12.19 0.37 -11.55
CA ASP A 305 -11.30 0.61 -12.70
C ASP A 305 -12.04 0.64 -14.04
N CYS A 306 -13.33 1.02 -14.08
CA CYS A 306 -14.14 0.97 -15.31
C CYS A 306 -13.89 2.13 -16.30
N LEU A 307 -12.71 2.75 -16.29
CA LEU A 307 -12.33 3.80 -17.25
C LEU A 307 -11.98 3.24 -18.64
N PRO A 308 -12.24 3.98 -19.73
CA PRO A 308 -11.94 3.55 -21.11
C PRO A 308 -10.49 3.11 -21.37
N GLY A 309 -9.51 3.68 -20.66
CA GLY A 309 -8.10 3.30 -20.82
C GLY A 309 -7.78 1.89 -20.36
N ASN A 310 -8.56 1.34 -19.42
CA ASN A 310 -8.29 0.05 -18.77
C ASN A 310 -8.83 -1.14 -19.58
N PHE A 311 -9.74 -0.92 -20.54
CA PHE A 311 -10.26 -1.95 -21.46
C PHE A 311 -9.34 -2.12 -22.68
N ARG A 312 -8.02 -2.20 -22.44
CA ARG A 312 -6.99 -2.30 -23.48
C ARG A 312 -5.93 -3.33 -23.10
N LEU A 313 -5.17 -3.73 -24.11
CA LEU A 313 -3.97 -4.53 -23.93
C LEU A 313 -2.81 -3.61 -23.56
N ASP A 314 -2.03 -4.01 -22.56
CA ASP A 314 -0.71 -3.43 -22.30
C ASP A 314 0.27 -4.00 -23.33
N VAL A 315 1.01 -3.12 -24.01
CA VAL A 315 1.87 -3.49 -25.13
C VAL A 315 3.23 -2.84 -24.99
N TRP A 316 4.30 -3.62 -25.17
CA TRP A 316 5.67 -3.13 -25.16
C TRP A 316 6.53 -3.88 -26.18
N GLY A 317 7.55 -3.24 -26.74
CA GLY A 317 8.48 -3.91 -27.64
C GLY A 317 9.46 -2.96 -28.30
N GLY A 318 10.20 -3.46 -29.30
CA GLY A 318 11.17 -2.69 -30.06
C GLY A 318 12.00 -3.55 -31.02
N PHE A 319 12.81 -2.88 -31.84
CA PHE A 319 13.78 -3.54 -32.72
C PHE A 319 15.20 -3.41 -32.14
N SER A 320 15.85 -4.55 -31.93
CA SER A 320 17.16 -4.65 -31.27
C SER A 320 18.35 -4.42 -32.21
N GLN A 321 18.16 -4.52 -33.53
CA GLN A 321 19.21 -4.29 -34.52
C GLN A 321 18.80 -3.24 -35.54
N THR A 322 19.32 -2.02 -35.35
CA THR A 322 19.57 -1.08 -36.44
C THR A 322 20.99 -1.28 -36.96
N ASP A 323 21.16 -1.75 -38.20
CA ASP A 323 22.49 -1.99 -38.80
C ASP A 323 23.16 -0.70 -39.29
N TRP A 324 23.22 0.31 -38.41
CA TRP A 324 23.87 1.59 -38.65
C TRP A 324 25.40 1.48 -38.64
N ALA A 325 25.93 0.47 -37.96
CA ALA A 325 27.38 0.22 -37.87
C ALA A 325 28.01 -0.14 -39.22
N ASN A 326 27.26 -0.77 -40.14
CA ASN A 326 27.74 -1.09 -41.48
C ASN A 326 27.84 0.12 -42.45
N GLN A 327 27.56 1.35 -41.99
CA GLN A 327 27.81 2.59 -42.77
C GLN A 327 29.18 2.59 -43.48
N TRP A 328 30.22 2.04 -42.83
CA TRP A 328 31.60 2.06 -43.32
C TRP A 328 31.89 1.19 -44.57
N ARG A 329 30.93 0.41 -45.08
CA ARG A 329 31.14 -0.47 -46.24
C ARG A 329 30.81 0.14 -47.60
N ASP A 330 29.92 1.12 -47.68
CA ASP A 330 29.54 1.76 -48.95
C ASP A 330 30.33 3.05 -49.27
N PHE A 331 31.20 3.51 -48.36
CA PHE A 331 32.11 4.66 -48.57
C PHE A 331 33.27 4.39 -49.56
N GLN A 332 33.22 3.32 -50.36
CA GLN A 332 34.19 3.03 -51.43
C GLN A 332 33.65 3.33 -52.84
N SER A 333 32.58 4.14 -52.95
CA SER A 333 32.04 4.63 -54.23
C SER A 333 32.28 6.14 -54.38
N ASP A 334 33.10 6.53 -55.34
CA ASP A 334 33.60 7.91 -55.55
C ASP A 334 32.54 8.88 -56.15
N SER A 335 31.32 8.96 -55.58
CA SER A 335 30.26 9.82 -56.14
C SER A 335 29.29 10.47 -55.14
N TRP A 336 29.59 11.73 -54.80
CA TRP A 336 28.68 12.75 -54.24
C TRP A 336 28.13 12.48 -52.81
N PRO A 337 27.63 13.52 -52.09
CA PRO A 337 27.33 13.38 -50.68
C PRO A 337 26.06 12.55 -50.46
N GLN A 338 26.18 11.51 -49.62
CA GLN A 338 25.03 10.67 -49.25
C GLN A 338 24.09 11.43 -48.31
N THR A 339 23.09 12.06 -48.92
CA THR A 339 22.00 12.76 -48.23
C THR A 339 20.96 11.79 -47.68
N SER A 340 20.69 10.70 -48.40
CA SER A 340 19.82 9.62 -47.93
C SER A 340 20.56 8.62 -47.05
N LYS A 341 19.79 7.81 -46.30
CA LYS A 341 20.31 6.78 -45.40
C LYS A 341 19.50 5.50 -45.52
N LYS A 342 20.19 4.36 -45.64
CA LYS A 342 19.56 3.04 -45.54
C LYS A 342 19.29 2.73 -44.07
N LEU A 343 18.06 2.35 -43.75
CA LEU A 343 17.62 1.91 -42.44
C LEU A 343 17.18 0.45 -42.54
N THR A 344 17.80 -0.42 -41.74
CA THR A 344 17.37 -1.81 -41.51
C THR A 344 16.85 -1.90 -40.09
N LEU A 345 15.66 -2.47 -39.90
CA LEU A 345 15.10 -2.80 -38.59
C LEU A 345 14.99 -4.32 -38.50
N GLY A 346 15.67 -4.92 -37.53
CA GLY A 346 15.63 -6.37 -37.30
C GLY A 346 15.69 -6.71 -35.81
N GLY A 347 15.38 -7.96 -35.48
CA GLY A 347 15.38 -8.44 -34.09
C GLY A 347 14.23 -7.86 -33.27
N LEU A 348 13.00 -8.23 -33.60
CA LEU A 348 11.78 -7.82 -32.92
C LEU A 348 11.71 -8.44 -31.52
N SER A 349 11.52 -7.60 -30.50
CA SER A 349 10.98 -7.98 -29.21
C SER A 349 9.56 -7.41 -29.09
N LEU A 350 8.63 -8.23 -28.61
CA LEU A 350 7.23 -7.85 -28.43
C LEU A 350 6.67 -8.56 -27.19
N SER A 351 5.99 -7.80 -26.34
CA SER A 351 5.15 -8.32 -25.26
C SER A 351 3.78 -7.66 -25.31
N ILE A 352 2.75 -8.47 -25.06
CA ILE A 352 1.34 -8.08 -25.03
C ILE A 352 0.73 -8.76 -23.80
N SER A 353 0.09 -8.01 -22.93
CA SER A 353 -0.62 -8.51 -21.75
C SER A 353 -1.96 -7.82 -21.57
N HIS A 354 -2.79 -8.35 -20.69
CA HIS A 354 -3.95 -7.61 -20.20
C HIS A 354 -3.49 -6.33 -19.48
N GLY A 355 -4.24 -5.23 -19.67
CA GLY A 355 -4.11 -4.05 -18.82
C GLY A 355 -4.53 -4.31 -17.37
N GLY A 356 -4.39 -3.29 -16.53
CA GLY A 356 -4.62 -3.41 -15.08
C GLY A 356 -6.05 -3.81 -14.68
N ASN A 357 -6.12 -4.74 -13.72
CA ASN A 357 -7.30 -5.20 -12.96
C ASN A 357 -8.25 -6.21 -13.68
N THR A 358 -8.84 -7.13 -12.91
CA THR A 358 -9.27 -8.46 -13.41
C THR A 358 -10.74 -8.58 -13.82
N HIS A 359 -11.51 -7.50 -13.88
CA HIS A 359 -12.95 -7.56 -14.15
C HIS A 359 -13.29 -7.73 -15.64
N PHE A 360 -12.37 -7.37 -16.54
CA PHE A 360 -12.45 -7.62 -17.99
C PHE A 360 -11.05 -7.89 -18.57
N SER A 361 -10.98 -8.45 -19.77
CA SER A 361 -9.73 -8.87 -20.42
C SER A 361 -9.96 -9.02 -21.93
N PRO A 362 -9.65 -8.00 -22.76
CA PRO A 362 -9.75 -8.12 -24.22
C PRO A 362 -8.71 -9.10 -24.76
N SER A 363 -8.98 -9.74 -25.91
CA SER A 363 -8.03 -10.64 -26.57
C SER A 363 -7.67 -10.15 -27.97
N PRO A 364 -6.39 -10.17 -28.39
CA PRO A 364 -6.01 -9.82 -29.74
C PRO A 364 -6.59 -10.83 -30.74
N SER A 365 -7.29 -10.34 -31.77
CA SER A 365 -7.75 -11.14 -32.91
C SER A 365 -6.79 -11.03 -34.11
N GLN A 366 -6.02 -9.94 -34.19
CA GLN A 366 -5.05 -9.66 -35.25
C GLN A 366 -3.91 -8.81 -34.69
N VAL A 367 -2.66 -9.20 -34.97
CA VAL A 367 -1.45 -8.45 -34.62
C VAL A 367 -0.61 -8.25 -35.88
N GLU A 368 -0.20 -7.02 -36.15
CA GLU A 368 0.66 -6.66 -37.27
C GLU A 368 1.74 -5.65 -36.85
N ILE A 369 2.89 -5.63 -37.54
CA ILE A 369 3.84 -4.52 -37.47
C ILE A 369 3.62 -3.62 -38.69
N CYS A 370 3.22 -2.38 -38.45
CA CYS A 370 2.92 -1.38 -39.47
C CYS A 370 4.01 -0.30 -39.51
N PHE A 371 4.46 0.04 -40.72
CA PHE A 371 5.51 1.02 -40.97
C PHE A 371 4.91 2.26 -41.66
N TYR A 372 4.88 3.39 -40.97
CA TYR A 372 4.30 4.65 -41.44
C TYR A 372 5.41 5.64 -41.78
N ARG A 373 5.35 6.25 -42.96
CA ARG A 373 6.30 7.29 -43.40
C ARG A 373 5.66 8.67 -43.35
N ASN A 374 6.43 9.71 -43.05
CA ASN A 374 6.07 11.12 -43.26
C ASN A 374 4.70 11.58 -42.67
N GLN A 375 4.23 10.97 -41.58
CA GLN A 375 2.90 11.21 -40.97
C GLN A 375 1.72 10.83 -41.89
N GLU A 376 1.88 9.83 -42.76
CA GLU A 376 0.76 9.23 -43.49
C GLU A 376 -0.10 8.36 -42.56
N THR A 377 -1.43 8.40 -42.75
CA THR A 377 -2.40 7.62 -41.96
C THR A 377 -2.54 6.16 -42.43
N VAL A 378 -1.83 5.78 -43.49
CA VAL A 378 -1.80 4.45 -44.11
C VAL A 378 -0.36 3.97 -44.05
N PRO A 379 -0.09 2.71 -43.67
CA PRO A 379 1.29 2.22 -43.63
C PRO A 379 1.84 1.96 -45.04
N GLU A 380 3.12 2.28 -45.24
CA GLU A 380 3.92 1.91 -46.42
C GLU A 380 4.05 0.38 -46.54
N SER A 381 4.09 -0.31 -45.39
CA SER A 381 4.12 -1.76 -45.30
C SER A 381 3.47 -2.24 -44.00
N SER A 382 2.80 -3.39 -44.05
CA SER A 382 2.32 -4.12 -42.87
C SER A 382 2.84 -5.56 -42.91
N VAL A 383 3.16 -6.12 -41.75
CA VAL A 383 3.67 -7.49 -41.59
C VAL A 383 2.90 -8.18 -40.45
N PRO A 384 2.03 -9.17 -40.75
CA PRO A 384 1.31 -9.94 -39.73
C PRO A 384 2.24 -10.70 -38.79
N VAL A 385 1.82 -10.82 -37.52
CA VAL A 385 2.53 -11.52 -36.44
C VAL A 385 1.67 -12.68 -35.92
N PRO A 386 1.49 -13.77 -36.69
CA PRO A 386 0.60 -14.86 -36.30
C PRO A 386 1.05 -15.58 -35.02
N GLU A 387 2.36 -15.67 -34.77
CA GLU A 387 2.89 -16.34 -33.57
C GLU A 387 2.50 -15.62 -32.27
N ALA A 388 2.18 -14.32 -32.33
CA ALA A 388 1.64 -13.59 -31.18
C ALA A 388 0.23 -14.06 -30.80
N LEU A 389 -0.59 -14.44 -31.79
CA LEU A 389 -1.93 -15.00 -31.54
C LEU A 389 -1.83 -16.43 -30.98
N ASP A 390 -0.90 -17.25 -31.50
CA ASP A 390 -0.64 -18.59 -30.98
C ASP A 390 -0.14 -18.55 -29.53
N LEU A 391 0.82 -17.66 -29.21
CA LEU A 391 1.31 -17.45 -27.85
C LEU A 391 0.21 -16.97 -26.89
N TRP A 392 -0.63 -16.03 -27.33
CA TRP A 392 -1.78 -15.58 -26.53
C TRP A 392 -2.77 -16.71 -26.26
N ALA A 393 -3.06 -17.54 -27.27
CA ALA A 393 -3.98 -18.68 -27.13
C ALA A 393 -3.43 -19.80 -26.23
N GLU A 394 -2.12 -19.97 -26.12
CA GLU A 394 -1.49 -20.93 -25.19
C GLU A 394 -1.37 -20.39 -23.76
N ALA A 395 -0.97 -19.11 -23.60
CA ALA A 395 -0.49 -18.58 -22.33
C ALA A 395 -1.33 -17.44 -21.70
N GLY A 396 -2.22 -16.81 -22.47
CA GLY A 396 -2.96 -15.59 -22.04
C GLY A 396 -2.10 -14.33 -21.99
N PHE A 397 -0.92 -14.35 -22.61
CA PHE A 397 -0.03 -13.22 -22.84
C PHE A 397 0.92 -13.53 -24.00
N VAL A 398 1.62 -12.53 -24.52
CA VAL A 398 2.72 -12.69 -25.47
C VAL A 398 4.02 -12.24 -24.81
N GLU A 399 5.06 -13.05 -24.94
CA GLU A 399 6.45 -12.62 -24.79
C GLU A 399 7.27 -13.27 -25.93
N MET A 400 7.70 -12.45 -26.89
CA MET A 400 8.34 -12.90 -28.13
C MET A 400 9.66 -12.16 -28.37
N TYR A 401 10.68 -12.92 -28.80
CA TYR A 401 11.97 -12.40 -29.26
C TYR A 401 12.38 -13.12 -30.55
N ASN A 402 12.20 -12.49 -31.70
CA ASN A 402 12.52 -13.07 -33.01
C ASN A 402 13.64 -12.27 -33.72
N TRP A 403 14.76 -12.94 -33.97
CA TRP A 403 16.00 -12.32 -34.46
C TRP A 403 16.12 -12.23 -35.99
N THR A 404 15.27 -12.90 -36.76
CA THR A 404 15.47 -13.10 -38.21
C THR A 404 14.27 -12.72 -39.05
N ASP A 405 13.07 -13.12 -38.64
CA ASP A 405 11.94 -13.24 -39.56
C ASP A 405 11.23 -11.88 -39.72
N TYR A 406 11.25 -11.08 -38.66
CA TYR A 406 10.79 -9.70 -38.63
C TYR A 406 11.92 -8.74 -38.97
N THR A 407 12.24 -8.64 -40.27
CA THR A 407 13.22 -7.68 -40.82
C THR A 407 12.57 -6.72 -41.82
N PHE A 408 12.62 -5.42 -41.56
CA PHE A 408 12.23 -4.35 -42.49
C PHE A 408 13.47 -3.61 -43.00
N THR A 409 13.42 -3.05 -44.21
CA THR A 409 14.53 -2.26 -44.78
C THR A 409 14.02 -1.22 -45.76
N CYS A 410 14.40 0.05 -45.55
CA CYS A 410 14.05 1.16 -46.43
C CYS A 410 15.23 2.10 -46.67
N GLU A 411 15.08 2.99 -47.65
CA GLU A 411 15.88 4.21 -47.77
C GLU A 411 15.06 5.39 -47.22
N LEU A 412 15.69 6.24 -46.41
CA LEU A 412 15.10 7.43 -45.79
C LEU A 412 15.80 8.68 -46.33
N LEU A 413 15.05 9.70 -46.73
CA LEU A 413 15.54 10.93 -47.37
C LEU A 413 15.58 12.13 -46.39
N PRO A 414 16.38 13.20 -46.63
CA PRO A 414 16.45 14.34 -45.73
C PRO A 414 15.08 15.02 -45.52
N GLY A 415 14.68 15.12 -44.26
CA GLY A 415 13.38 15.64 -43.83
C GLY A 415 12.34 14.56 -43.54
N GLU A 416 12.53 13.32 -43.99
CA GLU A 416 11.56 12.24 -43.80
C GLU A 416 11.53 11.67 -42.38
N THR A 417 10.38 11.08 -42.03
CA THR A 417 10.19 10.27 -40.83
C THR A 417 9.75 8.85 -41.16
N LEU A 418 10.13 7.89 -40.32
CA LEU A 418 9.60 6.53 -40.29
C LEU A 418 9.20 6.17 -38.87
N THR A 419 7.96 5.72 -38.67
CA THR A 419 7.44 5.21 -37.41
C THR A 419 7.05 3.74 -37.61
N ALA A 420 7.66 2.85 -36.83
CA ALA A 420 7.24 1.45 -36.73
C ALA A 420 6.37 1.28 -35.48
N ALA A 421 5.12 0.85 -35.67
CA ALA A 421 4.19 0.58 -34.59
C ALA A 421 3.65 -0.85 -34.70
N VAL A 422 3.44 -1.50 -33.56
CA VAL A 422 2.56 -2.68 -33.52
C VAL A 422 1.12 -2.18 -33.57
N CYS A 423 0.32 -2.84 -34.40
CA CYS A 423 -1.08 -2.59 -34.65
C CYS A 423 -1.84 -3.83 -34.19
N ILE A 424 -2.70 -3.69 -33.19
CA ILE A 424 -3.48 -4.80 -32.63
C ILE A 424 -4.96 -4.49 -32.81
N THR A 425 -5.70 -5.43 -33.42
CA THR A 425 -7.17 -5.44 -33.36
C THR A 425 -7.59 -6.51 -32.37
N ASP A 426 -8.52 -6.18 -31.47
CA ASP A 426 -9.08 -7.08 -30.46
C ASP A 426 -10.33 -7.85 -30.95
N ASP A 427 -10.85 -8.72 -30.10
CA ASP A 427 -12.04 -9.54 -30.32
C ASP A 427 -13.37 -8.75 -30.37
N HIS A 428 -13.34 -7.46 -30.02
CA HIS A 428 -14.44 -6.51 -30.20
C HIS A 428 -14.28 -5.64 -31.47
N GLY A 429 -13.16 -5.77 -32.19
CA GLY A 429 -12.86 -5.04 -33.41
C GLY A 429 -12.28 -3.63 -33.18
N GLN A 430 -11.86 -3.28 -31.97
CA GLN A 430 -11.06 -2.07 -31.76
C GLN A 430 -9.62 -2.31 -32.21
N THR A 431 -9.12 -1.44 -33.08
CA THR A 431 -7.69 -1.35 -33.40
C THR A 431 -7.00 -0.34 -32.48
N THR A 432 -5.81 -0.71 -31.97
CA THR A 432 -4.90 0.15 -31.21
C THR A 432 -3.50 0.13 -31.84
N TRP A 433 -2.71 1.16 -31.55
CA TRP A 433 -1.33 1.30 -32.04
C TRP A 433 -0.38 1.57 -30.87
N THR A 434 0.81 0.99 -30.94
CA THR A 434 1.88 1.27 -29.96
C THR A 434 3.22 1.40 -30.70
N ILE A 435 3.91 2.53 -30.53
CA ILE A 435 5.16 2.78 -31.24
C ILE A 435 6.27 1.87 -30.71
N LEU A 436 6.89 1.09 -31.58
CA LEU A 436 8.06 0.26 -31.29
C LEU A 436 9.38 1.02 -31.50
N CYS A 437 9.41 1.92 -32.48
CA CYS A 437 10.48 2.91 -32.68
C CYS A 437 10.08 3.97 -33.72
N ALA A 438 10.67 5.16 -33.60
CA ALA A 438 10.50 6.25 -34.57
C ALA A 438 11.86 6.87 -34.93
N TYR A 439 12.00 7.26 -36.20
CA TYR A 439 13.22 7.84 -36.77
C TYR A 439 12.87 9.03 -37.65
N ARG A 440 13.76 10.02 -37.66
CA ARG A 440 13.73 11.17 -38.55
C ARG A 440 15.12 11.39 -39.13
N LEU A 441 15.24 11.64 -40.44
CA LEU A 441 16.49 12.10 -41.04
C LEU A 441 16.43 13.62 -41.16
N ASP A 442 17.37 14.34 -40.53
CA ASP A 442 17.40 15.80 -40.62
C ASP A 442 17.96 16.29 -41.97
N GLN A 443 17.80 17.59 -42.25
CA GLN A 443 18.30 18.23 -43.49
C GLN A 443 19.84 18.24 -43.60
N SER A 444 20.57 17.81 -42.58
CA SER A 444 22.03 17.66 -42.55
C SER A 444 22.49 16.20 -42.70
N GLY A 445 21.55 15.24 -42.79
CA GLY A 445 21.84 13.80 -42.89
C GLY A 445 22.08 13.09 -41.54
N ASN A 446 21.72 13.69 -40.41
CA ASN A 446 21.75 13.04 -39.10
C ASN A 446 20.41 12.35 -38.81
N VAL A 447 20.45 11.12 -38.29
CA VAL A 447 19.24 10.48 -37.75
C VAL A 447 18.97 10.99 -36.34
N GLN A 448 17.70 11.32 -36.09
CA GLN A 448 17.14 11.66 -34.80
C GLN A 448 16.10 10.61 -34.42
N THR A 449 16.10 10.20 -33.16
CA THR A 449 15.09 9.31 -32.56
C THR A 449 14.40 10.07 -31.44
N PRO A 450 13.07 10.25 -31.46
CA PRO A 450 12.34 10.77 -30.30
C PRO A 450 12.64 9.92 -29.06
N GLN A 451 12.79 10.56 -27.89
CA GLN A 451 13.03 9.87 -26.62
C GLN A 451 11.72 9.59 -25.88
N ASP A 452 10.82 10.55 -25.88
CA ASP A 452 9.46 10.42 -25.36
C ASP A 452 8.52 10.05 -26.51
N LEU A 453 7.90 8.87 -26.43
CA LEU A 453 6.93 8.38 -27.41
C LEU A 453 5.52 8.43 -26.80
N PRO A 454 4.53 9.09 -27.44
CA PRO A 454 3.18 9.19 -26.91
C PRO A 454 2.47 7.83 -26.89
N ALA A 455 1.84 7.49 -25.75
CA ALA A 455 1.13 6.23 -25.55
C ALA A 455 -0.26 6.17 -26.22
N ASP A 456 -0.77 7.34 -26.65
CA ASP A 456 -2.06 7.54 -27.29
C ASP A 456 -1.94 7.86 -28.80
N TRP A 457 -0.74 7.69 -29.38
CA TRP A 457 -0.42 7.96 -30.78
C TRP A 457 -1.31 7.24 -31.79
N GLN A 458 -1.73 7.95 -32.84
CA GLN A 458 -2.44 7.40 -33.98
C GLN A 458 -1.70 7.67 -35.31
N PRO A 459 -1.90 6.82 -36.34
CA PRO A 459 -1.38 7.06 -37.68
C PRO A 459 -1.77 8.44 -38.24
N GLY A 460 -0.78 9.33 -38.36
CA GLY A 460 -0.95 10.73 -38.76
C GLY A 460 -0.45 11.74 -37.72
N ASP A 461 -0.23 11.33 -36.47
CA ASP A 461 0.23 12.22 -35.41
C ASP A 461 1.73 12.57 -35.51
N LEU A 462 2.05 13.78 -35.03
CA LEU A 462 3.40 14.34 -34.97
C LEU A 462 4.26 13.69 -33.88
N LEU A 463 5.56 13.55 -34.19
CA LEU A 463 6.65 13.06 -33.33
C LEU A 463 7.90 13.94 -33.49
#